data_AF-A0A5D4U1B8-F1
#
_entry.id   AF-A0A5D4U1B8-F1
#
_cell.length_a   1.000
_cell.length_b   1.000
_cell.length_c   1.000
_cell.angle_alpha   90.00
_cell.angle_beta   90.00
_cell.angle_gamma   90.00
#
_symmetry.space_group_name_H-M   'P 1'
#
loop_
_entity.id
_entity.type
_entity.pdbx_description
1 polymer ?
#
loop_
_entity_poly.entity_id
_entity_poly.type
_entity_poly.pdbx_seq_one_letter_code
_entity_poly.pdbx_strand_id
1 'polypeptide(L)'
;MFPYLWEPITYSLLVLFSAFLLASFLSILLTILTMLFSKKNRNRIKFMFYLFESVPDVLVILSAQLLVLFLYKQTGILFFEIASVDMERAFLLPVLVLAILPTVQLFRMSILSFEIEERKDYVTLAQSIGLGKLVIVTFHILRNAVISVFFQSKKTIWFMLSNLFVLELLFNIAGITRFLMSTLQPKMFTIAVLSIFIPLFVFYTVGEIVLSKKANKGEEI
;
A
#
# COMPACT_ATOMS: atom_id res chain seq x y z
N MET A 1 16.44 13.59 -26.70
CA MET A 1 15.12 12.93 -26.71
C MET A 1 14.90 12.00 -25.50
N PHE A 2 15.91 11.27 -25.01
CA PHE A 2 15.80 10.42 -23.80
C PHE A 2 15.74 11.12 -22.42
N PRO A 3 16.32 12.32 -22.17
CA PRO A 3 16.39 12.89 -20.82
C PRO A 3 15.03 13.25 -20.21
N TYR A 4 14.06 13.67 -21.03
CA TYR A 4 12.72 14.07 -20.57
C TYR A 4 11.82 12.90 -20.16
N LEU A 5 12.27 11.65 -20.38
CA LEU A 5 11.50 10.44 -20.04
C LEU A 5 11.68 10.03 -18.58
N TRP A 6 12.85 10.32 -18.03
CA TRP A 6 13.25 9.76 -16.75
C TRP A 6 12.51 10.45 -15.60
N GLU A 7 12.27 11.76 -15.69
CA GLU A 7 11.62 12.51 -14.63
C GLU A 7 10.16 12.10 -14.36
N PRO A 8 9.27 11.92 -15.36
CA PRO A 8 7.92 11.44 -15.10
C PRO A 8 7.90 10.01 -14.57
N ILE A 9 8.74 9.13 -15.12
CA ILE A 9 8.83 7.73 -14.72
C ILE A 9 9.31 7.60 -13.27
N THR A 10 10.41 8.28 -12.93
CA THR A 10 10.96 8.25 -11.57
C THR A 10 9.98 8.84 -10.56
N TYR A 11 9.28 9.92 -10.92
CA TYR A 11 8.26 10.51 -10.07
C TYR A 11 7.11 9.52 -9.77
N SER A 12 6.52 8.92 -10.79
CA SER A 12 5.45 7.92 -10.64
C SER A 12 5.91 6.72 -9.80
N LEU A 13 7.14 6.26 -10.00
CA LEU A 13 7.72 5.17 -9.24
C LEU A 13 7.93 5.54 -7.77
N LEU A 14 8.41 6.76 -7.49
CA LEU A 14 8.60 7.27 -6.13
C LEU A 14 7.27 7.38 -5.39
N VAL A 15 6.22 7.90 -6.06
CA VAL A 15 4.86 7.98 -5.51
C VAL A 15 4.33 6.58 -5.20
N LEU A 16 4.43 5.64 -6.15
CA LEU A 16 3.98 4.26 -5.99
C LEU A 16 4.66 3.57 -4.81
N PHE A 17 5.99 3.58 -4.75
CA PHE A 17 6.73 2.92 -3.68
C PHE A 17 6.48 3.55 -2.32
N SER A 18 6.43 4.88 -2.25
CA SER A 18 6.18 5.59 -0.98
C SER A 18 4.76 5.32 -0.47
N ALA A 19 3.77 5.33 -1.36
CA ALA A 19 2.40 4.98 -1.01
C ALA A 19 2.29 3.51 -0.57
N PHE A 20 3.02 2.59 -1.22
CA PHE A 20 3.01 1.18 -0.88
C PHE A 20 3.64 0.90 0.49
N LEU A 21 4.78 1.54 0.78
CA LEU A 21 5.44 1.42 2.09
C LEU A 21 4.57 2.01 3.21
N LEU A 22 3.99 3.19 2.97
CA LEU A 22 3.08 3.82 3.93
C LEU A 22 1.84 2.95 4.16
N ALA A 23 1.23 2.42 3.09
CA ALA A 23 0.08 1.53 3.19
C ALA A 23 0.40 0.22 3.92
N SER A 24 1.56 -0.39 3.64
CA SER A 24 2.00 -1.61 4.31
C SER A 24 2.23 -1.38 5.80
N PHE A 25 2.86 -0.26 6.15
CA PHE A 25 3.10 0.12 7.55
C PHE A 25 1.79 0.38 8.30
N LEU A 26 0.91 1.24 7.75
CA LEU A 26 -0.39 1.53 8.36
C LEU A 26 -1.27 0.29 8.48
N SER A 27 -1.27 -0.56 7.45
CA SER A 27 -2.02 -1.80 7.43
C SER A 27 -1.60 -2.72 8.57
N ILE A 28 -0.30 -3.01 8.69
CA ILE A 28 0.22 -3.89 9.75
C ILE A 28 -0.06 -3.29 11.13
N LEU A 29 0.15 -1.98 11.30
CA LEU A 29 -0.15 -1.27 12.55
C LEU A 29 -1.63 -1.43 12.93
N LEU A 30 -2.55 -1.15 12.00
CA LEU A 30 -3.98 -1.31 12.20
C LEU A 30 -4.37 -2.77 12.49
N THR A 31 -3.75 -3.73 11.81
CA THR A 31 -3.96 -5.17 12.05
C THR A 31 -3.56 -5.55 13.47
N ILE A 32 -2.37 -5.15 13.92
CA ILE A 32 -1.90 -5.43 15.29
C ILE A 32 -2.87 -4.81 16.30
N LEU A 33 -3.20 -3.52 16.17
CA LEU A 33 -4.15 -2.85 17.06
C LEU A 33 -5.51 -3.55 17.09
N THR A 34 -6.02 -3.94 15.92
CA THR A 34 -7.31 -4.62 15.78
C THR A 34 -7.31 -6.02 16.39
N MET A 35 -6.18 -6.73 16.34
CA MET A 35 -6.02 -8.05 16.96
C MET A 35 -6.07 -7.98 18.50
N LEU A 36 -5.65 -6.87 19.11
CA LEU A 36 -5.69 -6.66 20.56
C LEU A 36 -7.12 -6.54 21.11
N PHE A 37 -8.07 -6.06 20.32
CA PHE A 37 -9.47 -5.94 20.73
C PHE A 37 -10.19 -7.30 20.84
N SER A 38 -11.38 -7.27 21.44
CA SER A 38 -12.28 -8.42 21.56
C SER A 38 -12.85 -8.82 20.19
N LYS A 39 -13.25 -10.09 20.03
CA LYS A 39 -13.82 -10.62 18.76
C LYS A 39 -14.99 -9.78 18.23
N LYS A 40 -15.85 -9.26 19.12
CA LYS A 40 -16.98 -8.39 18.76
C LYS A 40 -16.52 -7.06 18.13
N ASN A 41 -15.55 -6.40 18.75
CA ASN A 41 -15.02 -5.12 18.23
C ASN A 41 -14.20 -5.35 16.96
N ARG A 42 -13.44 -6.45 16.89
CA ARG A 42 -12.73 -6.86 15.67
C ARG A 42 -13.68 -7.00 14.49
N ASN A 43 -14.81 -7.70 14.67
CA ASN A 43 -15.81 -7.85 13.61
C ASN A 43 -16.45 -6.53 13.19
N ARG A 44 -16.68 -5.60 14.13
CA ARG A 44 -17.17 -4.24 13.81
C ARG A 44 -16.16 -3.46 12.98
N ILE A 45 -14.88 -3.47 13.36
CA ILE A 45 -13.81 -2.80 12.61
C ILE A 45 -13.69 -3.41 11.20
N LYS A 46 -13.62 -4.75 11.09
CA LYS A 46 -13.59 -5.44 9.79
C LYS A 46 -14.76 -5.02 8.90
N PHE A 47 -15.97 -4.97 9.46
CA PHE A 47 -17.15 -4.54 8.72
C PHE A 47 -17.05 -3.08 8.22
N MET A 48 -16.55 -2.15 9.02
CA MET A 48 -16.30 -0.76 8.58
C MET A 48 -15.29 -0.69 7.42
N PHE A 49 -14.19 -1.43 7.50
CA PHE A 49 -13.21 -1.49 6.41
C PHE A 49 -13.79 -2.15 5.15
N TYR A 50 -14.67 -3.15 5.30
CA TYR A 50 -15.35 -3.78 4.15
C TYR A 50 -16.34 -2.84 3.46
N LEU A 51 -17.06 -2.02 4.23
CA LEU A 51 -17.90 -0.98 3.65
C LEU A 51 -17.06 0.05 2.89
N PHE A 52 -15.90 0.45 3.44
CA PHE A 52 -15.00 1.37 2.75
C PHE A 52 -14.42 0.76 1.47
N GLU A 53 -14.07 -0.52 1.48
CA GLU A 53 -13.58 -1.25 0.29
C GLU A 53 -14.65 -1.36 -0.82
N SER A 54 -15.94 -1.33 -0.45
CA SER A 54 -17.04 -1.35 -1.43
C SER A 54 -17.19 -0.04 -2.21
N VAL A 55 -16.53 1.04 -1.76
CA VAL A 55 -16.53 2.32 -2.47
C VAL A 55 -15.64 2.21 -3.71
N PRO A 56 -16.14 2.62 -4.89
CA PRO A 56 -15.33 2.71 -6.10
C PRO A 56 -14.06 3.53 -5.86
N ASP A 57 -12.94 3.02 -6.36
CA ASP A 57 -11.62 3.57 -6.15
C ASP A 57 -11.47 5.01 -6.68
N VAL A 58 -12.00 5.27 -7.88
CA VAL A 58 -12.11 6.61 -8.46
C VAL A 58 -12.83 7.58 -7.52
N LEU A 59 -13.91 7.15 -6.87
CA LEU A 59 -14.67 8.01 -5.95
C LEU A 59 -13.87 8.32 -4.69
N VAL A 60 -13.05 7.40 -4.20
CA VAL A 60 -12.16 7.68 -3.06
C VAL A 60 -11.11 8.73 -3.43
N ILE A 61 -10.48 8.60 -4.60
CA ILE A 61 -9.50 9.58 -5.09
C ILE A 61 -10.16 10.96 -5.27
N LEU A 62 -11.33 11.01 -5.91
CA LEU A 62 -12.09 12.26 -6.10
C LEU A 62 -12.53 12.88 -4.76
N SER A 63 -13.03 12.07 -3.82
CA SER A 63 -13.46 12.56 -2.51
C SER A 63 -12.29 13.12 -1.72
N ALA A 64 -11.13 12.46 -1.78
CA ALA A 64 -9.91 12.96 -1.14
C ALA A 64 -9.44 14.28 -1.78
N GLN A 65 -9.49 14.38 -3.12
CA GLN A 65 -9.18 15.61 -3.84
C GLN A 65 -10.12 16.76 -3.45
N LEU A 66 -11.44 16.52 -3.41
CA LEU A 66 -12.43 17.52 -3.01
C LEU A 66 -12.27 17.94 -1.55
N LEU A 67 -11.99 17.00 -0.65
CA LEU A 67 -11.74 17.28 0.76
C LEU A 67 -10.52 18.19 0.94
N VAL A 68 -9.46 17.94 0.19
CA VAL A 68 -8.25 18.77 0.22
C VAL A 68 -8.53 20.17 -0.32
N LEU A 69 -9.28 20.30 -1.41
CA LEU A 69 -9.71 21.61 -1.94
C LEU A 69 -10.60 22.36 -0.95
N PHE A 70 -11.48 21.66 -0.25
CA PHE A 70 -12.35 22.24 0.78
C PHE A 70 -11.52 22.75 1.96
N LEU A 71 -10.61 21.93 2.49
CA LEU A 71 -9.70 22.32 3.57
C LEU A 71 -8.85 23.53 3.16
N TYR A 72 -8.29 23.51 1.95
CA TYR A 72 -7.49 24.61 1.42
C TYR A 72 -8.26 25.94 1.38
N LYS A 73 -9.51 25.91 0.91
CA LYS A 73 -10.38 27.11 0.88
C LYS A 73 -10.69 27.65 2.27
N GLN A 74 -10.73 26.80 3.30
CA GLN A 74 -11.11 27.19 4.65
C GLN A 74 -9.94 27.61 5.53
N THR A 75 -8.77 26.98 5.38
CA THR A 75 -7.59 27.25 6.21
C THR A 75 -6.67 28.30 5.60
N GLY A 76 -6.73 28.55 4.29
CA GLY A 76 -5.83 29.47 3.58
C GLY A 76 -4.35 29.04 3.60
N ILE A 77 -4.06 27.87 4.19
CA ILE A 77 -2.73 27.28 4.32
C ILE A 77 -2.70 26.08 3.36
N LEU A 78 -1.88 26.16 2.30
CA LEU A 78 -1.46 24.97 1.56
C LEU A 78 -0.57 24.15 2.50
N PHE A 79 -1.16 23.33 3.38
CA PHE A 79 -0.37 22.33 4.10
C PHE A 79 0.32 21.37 3.12
N PHE A 80 -0.23 21.25 1.91
CA PHE A 80 0.29 20.48 0.79
C PHE A 80 0.08 21.29 -0.47
N GLU A 81 1.14 21.62 -1.20
CA GLU A 81 1.01 22.31 -2.49
C GLU A 81 0.15 21.47 -3.44
N ILE A 82 -1.05 21.94 -3.76
CA ILE A 82 -2.00 21.25 -4.66
C ILE A 82 -1.80 21.75 -6.10
N ALA A 83 -1.07 22.85 -6.27
CA ALA A 83 -0.58 23.35 -7.54
C ALA A 83 0.50 24.40 -7.26
N SER A 84 1.76 24.02 -7.31
CA SER A 84 2.86 24.98 -7.42
C SER A 84 3.07 25.31 -8.90
N VAL A 85 3.05 26.60 -9.19
CA VAL A 85 3.38 27.15 -10.52
C VAL A 85 4.89 27.04 -10.79
N ASP A 86 5.68 26.73 -9.77
CA ASP A 86 7.10 26.42 -9.85
C ASP A 86 7.36 24.96 -9.44
N MET A 87 8.45 24.37 -9.94
CA MET A 87 8.77 22.94 -9.95
C MET A 87 8.95 22.23 -8.59
N GLU A 88 8.25 22.60 -7.52
CA GLU A 88 8.16 21.83 -6.28
C GLU A 88 6.94 20.90 -6.33
N ARG A 89 7.14 19.74 -6.96
CA ARG A 89 6.07 18.77 -7.25
C ARG A 89 5.32 18.37 -5.97
N ALA A 90 4.00 18.50 -6.02
CA ALA A 90 3.04 18.02 -5.02
C ALA A 90 3.19 16.51 -4.74
N PHE A 91 4.15 16.12 -3.91
CA PHE A 91 4.54 14.72 -3.76
C PHE A 91 3.74 14.00 -2.66
N LEU A 92 3.59 14.63 -1.50
CA LEU A 92 3.01 13.97 -0.32
C LEU A 92 1.53 13.66 -0.47
N LEU A 93 0.76 14.56 -1.08
CA LEU A 93 -0.68 14.42 -1.21
C LEU A 93 -1.07 13.22 -2.10
N PRO A 94 -0.53 13.07 -3.32
CA PRO A 94 -0.68 11.86 -4.13
C PRO A 94 -0.33 10.58 -3.39
N VAL A 95 0.77 10.59 -2.61
CA VAL A 95 1.20 9.43 -1.82
C VAL A 95 0.16 9.06 -0.77
N LEU A 96 -0.35 10.04 -0.02
CA LEU A 96 -1.37 9.80 1.00
C LEU A 96 -2.66 9.26 0.39
N VAL A 97 -3.14 9.89 -0.68
CA VAL A 97 -4.39 9.48 -1.37
C VAL A 97 -4.24 8.08 -1.97
N LEU A 98 -3.13 7.81 -2.66
CA LEU A 98 -2.87 6.51 -3.25
C LEU A 98 -2.76 5.39 -2.20
N ALA A 99 -2.28 5.70 -1.00
CA ALA A 99 -2.10 4.73 0.07
C ALA A 99 -3.41 4.32 0.78
N ILE A 100 -4.49 5.11 0.68
CA ILE A 100 -5.74 4.85 1.41
C ILE A 100 -6.31 3.46 1.07
N LEU A 101 -6.60 3.19 -0.20
CA LEU A 101 -7.22 1.93 -0.63
C LEU A 101 -6.31 0.71 -0.41
N PRO A 102 -5.02 0.75 -0.77
CA PRO A 102 -4.07 -0.32 -0.46
C PRO A 102 -3.97 -0.63 1.04
N THR A 103 -4.06 0.39 1.91
CA THR A 103 -4.07 0.18 3.36
C THR A 103 -5.26 -0.68 3.77
N VAL A 104 -6.45 -0.37 3.27
CA VAL A 104 -7.68 -1.13 3.54
C VAL A 104 -7.58 -2.57 3.03
N GLN A 105 -7.12 -2.75 1.79
CA GLN A 105 -6.95 -4.08 1.18
C GLN A 105 -5.91 -4.93 1.93
N LEU A 106 -4.73 -4.36 2.21
CA LEU A 106 -3.69 -5.05 2.98
C LEU A 106 -4.15 -5.34 4.40
N PHE A 107 -4.91 -4.45 5.03
CA PHE A 107 -5.42 -4.64 6.38
C PHE A 107 -6.36 -5.84 6.44
N ARG A 108 -7.30 -5.93 5.51
CA ARG A 108 -8.24 -7.07 5.38
C ARG A 108 -7.47 -8.38 5.24
N MET A 109 -6.52 -8.41 4.32
CA MET A 109 -5.73 -9.60 4.04
C MET A 109 -4.85 -10.00 5.23
N SER A 110 -4.22 -9.01 5.87
CA SER A 110 -3.40 -9.22 7.07
C SER A 110 -4.22 -9.74 8.23
N ILE A 111 -5.41 -9.20 8.47
CA ILE A 111 -6.30 -9.69 9.51
C ILE A 111 -6.71 -11.15 9.28
N LEU A 112 -7.01 -11.53 8.04
CA LEU A 112 -7.30 -12.94 7.73
C LEU A 112 -6.10 -13.84 8.02
N SER A 113 -4.90 -13.45 7.60
CA SER A 113 -3.66 -14.20 7.91
C SER A 113 -3.40 -14.29 9.42
N PHE A 114 -3.60 -13.21 10.16
CA PHE A 114 -3.43 -13.19 11.62
C PHE A 114 -4.48 -14.07 12.34
N GLU A 115 -5.73 -14.08 11.89
CA GLU A 115 -6.79 -14.93 12.46
C GLU A 115 -6.56 -16.43 12.19
N ILE A 116 -5.89 -16.77 11.07
CA ILE A 116 -5.46 -18.15 10.77
C ILE A 116 -4.33 -18.55 11.72
N GLU A 117 -3.31 -17.71 11.86
CA GLU A 117 -2.17 -17.95 12.76
C GLU A 117 -2.59 -18.00 14.25
N GLU A 118 -3.55 -17.17 14.69
CA GLU A 118 -4.08 -17.14 16.06
C GLU A 118 -4.67 -18.49 16.51
N ARG A 119 -5.06 -19.36 15.58
CA ARG A 119 -5.67 -20.68 15.85
C ARG A 119 -4.67 -21.83 15.91
N LYS A 120 -3.37 -21.59 15.67
CA LYS A 120 -2.35 -22.64 15.63
C LYS A 120 -1.83 -22.99 17.02
N ASP A 121 -1.33 -24.22 17.18
CA ASP A 121 -0.92 -24.78 18.47
C ASP A 121 0.20 -23.99 19.17
N TYR A 122 1.13 -23.40 18.42
CA TYR A 122 2.19 -22.58 19.01
C TYR A 122 1.63 -21.34 19.74
N VAL A 123 0.48 -20.81 19.29
CA VAL A 123 -0.21 -19.70 19.96
C VAL A 123 -0.87 -20.18 21.24
N THR A 124 -1.54 -21.35 21.21
CA THR A 124 -2.13 -21.98 22.39
C THR A 124 -1.08 -22.29 23.45
N LEU A 125 0.09 -22.79 23.04
CA LEU A 125 1.24 -23.02 23.92
C LEU A 125 1.76 -21.70 24.51
N ALA A 126 1.92 -20.65 23.70
CA ALA A 126 2.33 -19.33 24.18
C ALA A 126 1.35 -18.75 25.21
N GLN A 127 0.05 -19.02 25.06
CA GLN A 127 -0.98 -18.62 26.03
C GLN A 127 -0.92 -19.43 27.33
N SER A 128 -0.69 -20.75 27.25
CA SER A 128 -0.67 -21.62 28.43
C SER A 128 0.51 -21.34 29.37
N ILE A 129 1.63 -20.83 28.83
CA ILE A 129 2.78 -20.36 29.61
C ILE A 129 2.62 -18.90 30.10
N GLY A 130 1.48 -18.25 29.83
CA GLY A 130 1.15 -16.92 30.37
C GLY A 130 1.69 -15.72 29.60
N LEU A 131 2.11 -15.87 28.34
CA LEU A 131 2.58 -14.72 27.54
C LEU A 131 1.43 -13.73 27.27
N GLY A 132 1.76 -12.43 27.37
CA GLY A 132 0.80 -11.36 27.10
C GLY A 132 0.34 -11.34 25.64
N LYS A 133 -0.93 -11.00 25.41
CA LYS A 133 -1.54 -10.95 24.05
C LYS A 133 -0.75 -10.10 23.06
N LEU A 134 -0.21 -8.96 23.50
CA LEU A 134 0.61 -8.09 22.65
C LEU A 134 1.86 -8.82 22.14
N VAL A 135 2.59 -9.49 23.03
CA VAL A 135 3.81 -10.25 22.69
C VAL A 135 3.49 -11.40 21.73
N ILE A 136 2.38 -12.10 21.97
CA ILE A 136 1.93 -13.18 21.08
C ILE A 136 1.65 -12.63 19.68
N VAL A 137 0.89 -11.52 19.58
CA VAL A 137 0.54 -10.92 18.27
C VAL A 137 1.77 -10.38 17.54
N THR A 138 2.65 -9.65 18.22
CA THR A 138 3.78 -8.95 17.56
C THR A 138 4.99 -9.82 17.31
N PHE A 139 5.30 -10.79 18.17
CA PHE A 139 6.51 -11.62 18.01
C PHE A 139 6.23 -13.01 17.42
N HIS A 140 5.07 -13.61 17.72
CA HIS A 140 4.75 -14.96 17.25
C HIS A 140 3.89 -14.91 15.98
N ILE A 141 2.72 -14.29 16.06
CA ILE A 141 1.77 -14.25 14.94
C ILE A 141 2.31 -13.42 13.78
N LEU A 142 2.75 -12.18 14.01
CA LEU A 142 3.27 -11.30 12.95
C LEU A 142 4.42 -11.94 12.19
N ARG A 143 5.36 -12.61 12.88
CA ARG A 143 6.51 -13.27 12.25
C ARG A 143 6.09 -14.28 11.18
N ASN A 144 5.02 -15.03 11.43
CA ASN A 144 4.52 -16.07 10.51
C ASN A 144 3.55 -15.48 9.49
N ALA A 145 2.65 -14.60 9.93
CA ALA A 145 1.65 -13.96 9.07
C ALA A 145 2.28 -13.05 8.00
N VAL A 146 3.43 -12.41 8.27
CA VAL A 146 4.14 -11.54 7.31
C VAL A 146 4.46 -12.25 6.00
N ILE A 147 4.69 -13.56 6.01
CA ILE A 147 4.95 -14.34 4.79
C ILE A 147 3.70 -14.30 3.90
N SER A 148 2.53 -14.65 4.45
CA SER A 148 1.25 -14.60 3.73
C SER A 148 0.90 -13.17 3.29
N VAL A 149 1.14 -12.18 4.15
CA VAL A 149 0.88 -10.76 3.85
C VAL A 149 1.74 -10.28 2.68
N PHE A 150 3.02 -10.66 2.64
CA PHE A 150 3.92 -10.31 1.54
C PHE A 150 3.42 -10.87 0.20
N PHE A 151 3.04 -12.15 0.15
CA PHE A 151 2.52 -12.74 -1.09
C PHE A 151 1.24 -12.07 -1.55
N GLN A 152 0.36 -11.71 -0.61
CA GLN A 152 -0.88 -11.03 -0.95
C GLN A 152 -0.67 -9.56 -1.35
N SER A 153 0.39 -8.91 -0.84
CA SER A 153 0.80 -7.57 -1.25
C SER A 153 1.17 -7.47 -2.74
N LYS A 154 1.62 -8.58 -3.35
CA LYS A 154 1.85 -8.66 -4.80
C LYS A 154 0.58 -8.35 -5.60
N LYS A 155 -0.61 -8.69 -5.10
CA LYS A 155 -1.86 -8.32 -5.79
C LYS A 155 -2.20 -6.84 -5.58
N THR A 156 -1.93 -6.33 -4.38
CA THR A 156 -2.16 -4.92 -4.04
C THR A 156 -1.31 -3.97 -4.89
N ILE A 157 -0.04 -4.30 -5.20
CA ILE A 157 0.78 -3.41 -6.04
C ILE A 157 0.24 -3.29 -7.47
N TRP A 158 -0.31 -4.37 -8.03
CA TRP A 158 -0.93 -4.34 -9.35
C TRP A 158 -2.20 -3.48 -9.36
N PHE A 159 -2.98 -3.58 -8.28
CA PHE A 159 -4.12 -2.70 -8.05
C PHE A 159 -3.68 -1.23 -7.90
N MET A 160 -2.60 -0.96 -7.16
CA MET A 160 -2.02 0.38 -7.01
C MET A 160 -1.53 0.96 -8.33
N LEU A 161 -0.91 0.15 -9.19
CA LEU A 161 -0.50 0.58 -10.51
C LEU A 161 -1.70 1.06 -11.33
N SER A 162 -2.81 0.33 -11.33
CA SER A 162 -4.04 0.78 -12.01
C SER A 162 -4.56 2.10 -11.42
N ASN A 163 -4.50 2.25 -10.10
CA ASN A 163 -4.98 3.44 -9.39
C ASN A 163 -4.08 4.66 -9.58
N LEU A 164 -2.77 4.45 -9.73
CA LEU A 164 -1.81 5.52 -10.01
C LEU A 164 -2.16 6.27 -11.30
N PHE A 165 -2.64 5.56 -12.32
CA PHE A 165 -3.02 6.18 -13.60
C PHE A 165 -4.22 7.12 -13.43
N VAL A 166 -5.25 6.66 -12.70
CA VAL A 166 -6.42 7.48 -12.38
C VAL A 166 -6.00 8.69 -11.55
N LEU A 167 -5.14 8.48 -10.56
CA LEU A 167 -4.66 9.54 -9.69
C LEU A 167 -3.88 10.60 -10.45
N GLU A 168 -2.95 10.21 -11.34
CA GLU A 168 -2.19 11.16 -12.15
C GLU A 168 -3.08 12.01 -13.06
N LEU A 169 -4.13 11.39 -13.64
CA LEU A 169 -5.12 12.09 -14.45
C LEU A 169 -5.91 13.10 -13.62
N LEU A 170 -6.44 12.69 -12.47
CA LEU A 170 -7.31 13.52 -11.62
C LEU A 170 -6.56 14.68 -10.94
N PHE A 171 -5.32 14.45 -10.54
CA PHE A 171 -4.45 15.47 -9.95
C PHE A 171 -3.66 16.27 -11.00
N ASN A 172 -3.88 16.02 -12.30
CA ASN A 172 -3.17 16.65 -13.41
C ASN A 172 -1.63 16.61 -13.27
N ILE A 173 -1.12 15.49 -12.76
CA ILE A 173 0.30 15.28 -12.53
C ILE A 173 0.94 14.84 -13.83
N ALA A 174 2.08 15.45 -14.18
CA ALA A 174 2.89 15.05 -15.33
C ALA A 174 3.73 13.79 -15.01
N GLY A 175 3.06 12.67 -14.74
CA GLY A 175 3.68 11.37 -14.50
C GLY A 175 3.75 10.49 -15.76
N ILE A 176 3.93 9.19 -15.53
CA ILE A 176 4.06 8.19 -16.60
C ILE A 176 2.79 8.09 -17.46
N THR A 177 1.60 8.35 -16.92
CA THR A 177 0.35 8.26 -17.66
C THR A 177 0.28 9.33 -18.75
N ARG A 178 0.63 10.58 -18.44
CA ARG A 178 0.71 11.66 -19.44
C ARG A 178 1.76 11.33 -20.50
N PHE A 179 2.89 10.74 -20.10
CA PHE A 179 3.91 10.28 -21.03
C PHE A 179 3.37 9.22 -22.01
N LEU A 180 2.71 8.19 -21.50
CA LEU A 180 2.11 7.12 -22.31
C LEU A 180 1.03 7.64 -23.27
N MET A 181 0.21 8.60 -22.83
CA MET A 181 -0.85 9.19 -23.67
C MET A 181 -0.28 10.10 -24.78
N SER A 182 0.79 10.84 -24.49
CA SER A 182 1.43 11.75 -25.46
C SER A 182 2.29 11.03 -26.51
N THR A 183 2.75 9.82 -26.20
CA THR A 183 3.72 9.09 -27.02
C THR A 183 3.12 7.79 -27.57
N LEU A 184 2.43 7.88 -28.70
CA LEU A 184 1.80 6.72 -29.39
C LEU A 184 2.81 5.79 -30.10
N GLN A 185 4.13 5.96 -29.89
CA GLN A 185 5.13 5.10 -30.50
C GLN A 185 5.29 3.79 -29.71
N PRO A 186 5.12 2.60 -30.33
CA PRO A 186 5.22 1.32 -29.63
C PRO A 186 6.52 1.14 -28.84
N LYS A 187 7.66 1.62 -29.38
CA LYS A 187 8.96 1.56 -28.70
C LYS A 187 8.94 2.28 -27.34
N MET A 188 8.32 3.45 -27.30
CA MET A 188 8.31 4.32 -26.11
C MET A 188 7.35 3.80 -25.06
N PHE A 189 6.21 3.25 -25.50
CA PHE A 189 5.28 2.52 -24.66
C PHE A 189 5.98 1.34 -23.95
N THR A 190 6.69 0.51 -24.70
CA THR A 190 7.42 -0.65 -24.14
C THR A 190 8.48 -0.21 -23.12
N ILE A 191 9.25 0.84 -23.41
CA ILE A 191 10.26 1.37 -22.48
C ILE A 191 9.61 1.83 -21.17
N ALA A 192 8.51 2.58 -21.22
CA ALA A 192 7.81 3.03 -20.02
C ALA A 192 7.27 1.86 -19.18
N VAL A 193 6.63 0.87 -19.81
CA VAL A 193 6.11 -0.30 -19.09
C VAL A 193 7.25 -1.09 -18.43
N LEU A 194 8.34 -1.33 -19.16
CA LEU A 194 9.51 -2.03 -18.61
C LEU A 194 10.17 -1.26 -17.46
N SER A 195 10.20 0.07 -17.55
CA SER A 195 10.81 0.92 -16.51
C SER A 195 10.10 0.83 -15.15
N ILE A 196 8.79 0.58 -15.14
CA ILE A 196 8.03 0.31 -13.91
C ILE A 196 8.14 -1.15 -13.51
N PHE A 197 8.05 -2.06 -14.49
CA PHE A 197 8.01 -3.49 -14.23
C PHE A 197 9.31 -4.01 -13.61
N ILE A 198 10.47 -3.59 -14.13
CA ILE A 198 11.78 -4.11 -13.70
C ILE A 198 12.04 -3.83 -12.20
N PRO A 199 11.91 -2.60 -11.69
CA PRO A 199 12.11 -2.32 -10.26
C PRO A 199 11.14 -3.09 -9.36
N LEU A 200 9.87 -3.22 -9.75
CA LEU A 200 8.88 -4.00 -9.00
C LEU A 200 9.23 -5.48 -8.97
N PHE A 201 9.61 -6.04 -10.13
CA PHE A 201 10.04 -7.43 -10.23
C PHE A 201 11.23 -7.71 -9.32
N VAL A 202 12.27 -6.87 -9.40
CA VAL A 202 13.46 -6.99 -8.53
C VAL A 202 13.08 -6.89 -7.06
N PHE A 203 12.25 -5.92 -6.68
CA PHE A 203 11.77 -5.76 -5.30
C PHE A 203 11.08 -7.02 -4.78
N TYR A 204 10.17 -7.61 -5.56
CA TYR A 204 9.45 -8.81 -5.13
C TYR A 204 10.31 -10.08 -5.14
N THR A 205 11.19 -10.25 -6.12
CA THR A 205 12.12 -11.39 -6.15
C THR A 205 13.07 -11.36 -4.96
N VAL A 206 13.63 -10.19 -4.64
CA VAL A 206 14.50 -10.04 -3.46
C VAL A 206 13.72 -10.31 -2.18
N GLY A 207 12.52 -9.76 -2.04
CA GLY A 207 11.67 -10.01 -0.87
C GLY A 207 11.31 -11.49 -0.70
N GLU A 208 11.01 -12.19 -1.81
CA GLU A 208 10.69 -13.61 -1.80
C GLU A 208 11.89 -14.48 -1.39
N ILE A 209 13.09 -14.19 -1.88
CA ILE A 209 14.32 -14.88 -1.49
C ILE A 209 14.61 -14.67 0.01
N VAL A 210 14.38 -13.46 0.53
CA VAL A 210 14.60 -13.16 1.96
C VAL A 210 13.60 -13.92 2.84
N LEU A 211 12.33 -13.99 2.40
CA LEU A 211 11.27 -14.66 3.16
C LEU A 211 11.37 -16.18 3.08
N SER A 212 11.70 -16.77 1.93
CA SER A 212 11.87 -18.22 1.78
C SER A 212 13.01 -18.76 2.64
N LYS A 213 14.13 -18.04 2.71
CA LYS A 213 15.24 -18.36 3.64
C LYS A 213 14.82 -18.35 5.10
N LYS A 214 13.86 -17.50 5.46
CA LYS A 214 13.35 -17.38 6.83
C LYS A 214 12.31 -18.44 7.16
N ALA A 215 11.54 -18.88 6.17
CA ALA A 215 10.57 -19.97 6.28
C ALA A 215 11.29 -21.33 6.48
N ASN A 216 12.29 -21.64 5.65
CA ASN A 216 13.01 -22.93 5.75
C ASN A 216 13.75 -23.11 7.08
N LYS A 217 14.23 -22.02 7.70
CA LYS A 217 14.83 -22.06 9.05
C LYS A 217 13.84 -22.37 10.19
N GLY A 218 12.53 -22.28 9.93
CA GLY A 218 11.49 -22.59 10.91
C GLY A 218 11.02 -24.05 10.88
N GLU A 219 11.34 -24.80 9.81
CA GLU A 219 11.03 -26.23 9.68
C GLU A 219 12.17 -27.13 10.20
N GLU A 220 13.35 -26.55 10.48
CA GLU A 220 14.54 -27.25 11.00
C GLU A 220 14.67 -27.21 12.54
N ILE A 221 13.65 -26.75 13.27
CA ILE A 221 13.62 -26.70 14.76
C ILE A 221 12.38 -27.46 15.24
#